data_AF-E6QWV5-F1
#
_entry.id   AF-E6QWV5-F1
#
_cell.length_a   1.000
_cell.length_b   1.000
_cell.length_c   1.000
_cell.angle_alpha   90.00
_cell.angle_beta   90.00
_cell.angle_gamma   90.00
#
_symmetry.space_group_name_H-M   'P 1'
#
loop_
_entity.id
_entity.type
_entity.pdbx_description
1 polymer ?
#
loop_
_entity_poly.entity_id
_entity_poly.type
_entity_poly.pdbx_seq_one_letter_code
_entity_poly.pdbx_strand_id
1 'polypeptide(L)'
;MQQVPQKSAQDFSTAVPYLTSDGLVFLGLEGVEKYIRRIRRALERRDFAAKQRAMERVQQVVQHLLVTLGDNPPSPHLRRLDSLYRYLLLKLAHVNLFNDVQEIAECNPIIGDLRLEWSAIFHPSERNDLRRLSQVDFARFLLG
;
A
#
# COMPACT_ATOMS: atom_id res chain seq x y z
N MET A 1 -12.30 40.27 -36.88
CA MET A 1 -12.24 39.00 -36.14
C MET A 1 -10.83 38.84 -35.62
N GLN A 2 -10.60 39.17 -34.34
CA GLN A 2 -9.28 39.06 -33.70
C GLN A 2 -9.23 37.73 -32.93
N GLN A 3 -8.28 36.86 -33.30
CA GLN A 3 -7.98 35.65 -32.53
C GLN A 3 -7.14 36.03 -31.32
N VAL A 4 -7.67 35.74 -30.13
CA VAL A 4 -6.97 35.82 -28.86
C VAL A 4 -5.91 34.70 -28.81
N PRO A 5 -4.64 34.99 -28.44
CA PRO A 5 -3.66 33.93 -28.27
C PRO A 5 -3.99 33.13 -27.01
N GLN A 6 -4.32 31.85 -27.17
CA GLN A 6 -4.45 30.92 -26.05
C GLN A 6 -3.07 30.74 -25.40
N LYS A 7 -2.92 31.37 -24.23
CA LYS A 7 -1.76 31.25 -23.35
C LYS A 7 -1.62 29.80 -22.91
N SER A 8 -0.50 29.19 -23.28
CA SER A 8 -0.06 27.85 -22.94
C SER A 8 -0.07 27.61 -21.43
N ALA A 9 -0.94 26.72 -20.98
CA ALA A 9 -0.91 26.16 -19.63
C ALA A 9 0.13 25.03 -19.58
N GLN A 10 1.41 25.41 -19.64
CA GLN A 10 2.49 24.58 -19.11
C GLN A 10 2.80 25.11 -17.71
N ASP A 11 2.55 24.26 -16.71
CA ASP A 11 3.37 24.08 -15.50
C ASP A 11 2.55 23.49 -14.34
N PHE A 12 2.11 22.24 -14.51
CA PHE A 12 1.93 21.29 -13.40
C PHE A 12 2.35 19.90 -13.89
N SER A 13 3.59 19.80 -14.36
CA SER A 13 4.27 18.53 -14.60
C SER A 13 4.96 18.10 -13.32
N THR A 14 4.34 17.18 -12.58
CA THR A 14 5.06 16.28 -11.65
C THR A 14 4.39 14.90 -11.67
N ALA A 15 4.71 14.16 -12.73
CA ALA A 15 4.70 12.70 -12.86
C ALA A 15 3.58 11.89 -12.18
N VAL A 16 2.40 11.78 -12.80
CA VAL A 16 1.57 10.55 -12.63
C VAL A 16 0.82 10.15 -13.93
N PRO A 17 1.48 9.66 -15.01
CA PRO A 17 0.73 9.15 -16.18
C PRO A 17 0.83 7.64 -16.45
N TYR A 18 1.66 6.85 -15.75
CA TYR A 18 1.91 5.43 -16.15
C TYR A 18 2.09 4.43 -14.99
N LEU A 19 1.49 4.66 -13.83
CA LEU A 19 1.51 3.60 -12.81
C LEU A 19 0.49 2.53 -13.18
N THR A 20 0.99 1.31 -13.42
CA THR A 20 0.19 0.10 -13.48
C THR A 20 -0.56 -0.11 -12.15
N SER A 21 -1.65 -0.90 -12.14
CA SER A 21 -2.52 -1.05 -10.96
C SER A 21 -1.77 -1.50 -9.70
N ASP A 22 -0.68 -2.25 -9.86
CA ASP A 22 0.26 -2.66 -8.81
C ASP A 22 1.02 -1.46 -8.23
N GLY A 23 1.57 -0.59 -9.07
CA GLY A 23 2.32 0.60 -8.67
C GLY A 23 1.49 1.57 -7.82
N LEU A 24 0.20 1.73 -8.15
CA LEU A 24 -0.72 2.56 -7.35
C LEU A 24 -0.97 1.97 -5.96
N VAL A 25 -1.13 0.65 -5.85
CA VAL A 25 -1.31 -0.04 -4.56
C VAL A 25 -0.07 0.14 -3.68
N PHE A 26 1.13 -0.11 -4.22
CA PHE A 26 2.36 0.03 -3.44
C PHE A 26 2.63 1.48 -3.03
N LEU A 27 2.35 2.45 -3.90
CA LEU A 27 2.41 3.87 -3.56
C LEU A 27 1.42 4.24 -2.44
N GLY A 28 0.22 3.69 -2.49
CA GLY A 28 -0.77 3.81 -1.42
C GLY A 28 -0.24 3.31 -0.09
N LEU A 29 0.33 2.10 -0.06
CA LEU A 29 0.94 1.51 1.14
C LEU A 29 2.11 2.34 1.68
N GLU A 30 2.99 2.87 0.82
CA GLU A 30 4.02 3.83 1.24
C GLU A 30 3.43 5.11 1.84
N GLY A 31 2.32 5.59 1.28
CA GLY A 31 1.54 6.70 1.82
C GLY A 31 1.05 6.40 3.24
N VAL A 32 0.51 5.21 3.48
CA VAL A 32 0.07 4.75 4.80
C VAL A 32 1.20 4.81 5.82
N GLU A 33 2.38 4.24 5.48
CA GLU A 33 3.54 4.30 6.38
C GLU A 33 4.00 5.73 6.67
N LYS A 34 3.99 6.61 5.67
CA LYS A 34 4.32 8.04 5.83
C LYS A 34 3.35 8.72 6.81
N TYR A 35 2.06 8.43 6.74
CA TYR A 35 1.07 8.98 7.67
C TYR A 35 1.19 8.40 9.08
N ILE A 36 1.49 7.11 9.23
CA ILE A 36 1.76 6.50 10.55
C ILE A 36 2.92 7.20 11.25
N ARG A 37 4.02 7.47 10.53
CA ARG A 37 5.14 8.26 11.08
C ARG A 37 4.72 9.67 11.48
N ARG A 38 3.82 10.31 10.73
CA ARG A 38 3.28 11.64 11.07
C ARG A 38 2.41 11.59 12.32
N ILE A 39 1.52 10.59 12.44
CA ILE A 39 0.67 10.37 13.61
C ILE A 39 1.54 10.18 14.86
N ARG A 40 2.55 9.30 14.78
CA ARG A 40 3.46 9.05 15.91
C ARG A 40 4.16 10.34 16.37
N ARG A 41 4.77 11.08 15.45
CA ARG A 41 5.43 12.37 15.76
C ARG A 41 4.47 13.41 16.35
N ALA A 42 3.23 13.44 15.87
CA ALA A 42 2.21 14.35 16.39
C ALA A 42 1.79 13.97 17.82
N LEU A 43 1.61 12.67 18.10
CA LEU A 43 1.34 12.16 19.45
C LEU A 43 2.50 12.45 20.42
N GLU A 44 3.74 12.19 20.00
CA GLU A 44 4.97 12.50 20.77
C GLU A 44 5.04 13.99 21.17
N ARG A 45 4.57 14.89 20.28
CA ARG A 45 4.55 16.35 20.49
C ARG A 45 3.26 16.87 21.12
N ARG A 46 2.28 16.01 21.38
CA ARG A 46 0.92 16.38 21.81
C ARG A 46 0.21 17.34 20.85
N ASP A 47 0.55 17.32 19.56
CA ASP A 47 -0.13 18.08 18.51
C ASP A 47 -1.32 17.28 17.98
N PHE A 48 -2.45 17.36 18.69
CA PHE A 48 -3.65 16.59 18.34
C PHE A 48 -4.30 17.04 17.03
N ALA A 49 -4.12 18.31 16.62
CA ALA A 49 -4.63 18.81 15.36
C ALA A 49 -3.85 18.23 14.16
N ALA A 50 -2.53 18.12 14.26
CA ALA A 50 -1.73 17.40 13.27
C ALA A 50 -2.02 15.89 13.29
N LYS A 51 -2.22 15.30 14.48
CA LYS A 51 -2.60 13.88 14.60
C LYS A 51 -3.90 13.60 13.86
N GLN A 52 -4.94 14.41 14.10
CA GLN A 52 -6.26 14.18 13.51
C GLN A 52 -6.22 14.28 11.99
N ARG A 53 -5.58 15.33 11.44
CA ARG A 53 -5.40 15.47 9.98
C ARG A 53 -4.65 14.28 9.37
N ALA A 54 -3.62 13.77 10.04
CA ALA A 54 -2.88 12.60 9.55
C ALA A 54 -3.71 11.31 9.67
N MET A 55 -4.50 11.16 10.74
CA MET A 55 -5.39 10.03 10.98
C MET A 55 -6.50 9.92 9.93
N GLU A 56 -7.17 11.03 9.63
CA GLU A 56 -8.20 11.09 8.58
C GLU A 56 -7.63 10.64 7.23
N ARG A 57 -6.43 11.14 6.88
CA ARG A 57 -5.78 10.80 5.61
C ARG A 57 -5.37 9.34 5.52
N VAL A 58 -4.78 8.76 6.59
CA VAL A 58 -4.41 7.34 6.56
C VAL A 58 -5.64 6.45 6.46
N GLN A 59 -6.71 6.76 7.19
CA GLN A 59 -7.96 5.99 7.14
C GLN A 59 -8.60 6.04 5.74
N GLN A 60 -8.59 7.21 5.09
CA GLN A 60 -9.08 7.35 3.71
C GLN A 60 -8.30 6.48 2.72
N VAL A 61 -6.97 6.50 2.77
CA VAL A 61 -6.13 5.68 1.87
C VAL A 61 -6.37 4.20 2.11
N VAL A 62 -6.38 3.76 3.37
CA VAL A 62 -6.61 2.34 3.72
C VAL A 62 -8.01 1.88 3.29
N GLN A 63 -9.05 2.69 3.52
CA GLN A 63 -10.42 2.37 3.07
C GLN A 63 -10.51 2.30 1.55
N HIS A 64 -9.87 3.22 0.83
CA HIS A 64 -9.85 3.20 -0.62
C HIS A 64 -9.22 1.91 -1.14
N LEU A 65 -8.04 1.53 -0.63
CA LEU A 65 -7.38 0.28 -1.01
C LEU A 65 -8.20 -0.96 -0.64
N LEU A 66 -8.92 -0.94 0.48
CA LEU A 66 -9.84 -2.03 0.84
C LEU A 66 -10.97 -2.16 -0.19
N VAL A 67 -11.63 -1.04 -0.54
CA VAL A 67 -12.72 -1.04 -1.53
C VAL A 67 -12.23 -1.51 -2.91
N THR A 68 -10.97 -1.25 -3.28
CA THR A 68 -10.42 -1.75 -4.56
C THR A 68 -10.32 -3.28 -4.66
N LEU A 69 -10.41 -4.02 -3.54
CA LEU A 69 -10.49 -5.50 -3.58
C LEU A 69 -11.80 -6.02 -4.16
N GLY A 70 -12.86 -5.21 -4.12
CA GLY A 70 -14.22 -5.62 -4.45
C GLY A 70 -14.87 -6.50 -3.37
N ASP A 71 -16.17 -6.75 -3.55
CA ASP A 71 -16.94 -7.61 -2.65
C ASP A 71 -16.71 -9.09 -2.97
N ASN A 72 -16.70 -9.93 -1.93
CA ASN A 72 -16.53 -11.38 -2.01
C ASN A 72 -15.24 -11.84 -2.76
N PRO A 73 -14.06 -11.60 -2.18
CA PRO A 73 -12.79 -11.91 -2.81
C PRO A 73 -12.63 -13.40 -3.15
N PRO A 74 -12.42 -13.75 -4.44
CA PRO A 74 -12.47 -15.14 -4.90
C PRO A 74 -11.26 -15.98 -4.46
N SER A 75 -10.08 -15.37 -4.26
CA SER A 75 -8.84 -16.06 -3.92
C SER A 75 -8.48 -16.00 -2.43
N PRO A 76 -7.73 -16.98 -1.89
CA PRO A 76 -7.24 -16.92 -0.51
C PRO A 76 -6.40 -15.67 -0.20
N HIS A 77 -5.56 -15.24 -1.16
CA HIS A 77 -4.75 -14.01 -1.01
C HIS A 77 -5.62 -12.77 -0.88
N LEU A 78 -6.66 -12.62 -1.72
CA LEU A 78 -7.57 -11.48 -1.64
C LEU A 78 -8.40 -11.49 -0.34
N ARG A 79 -8.80 -12.66 0.16
CA ARG A 79 -9.46 -12.79 1.49
C ARG A 79 -8.53 -12.38 2.64
N ARG A 80 -7.24 -12.72 2.54
CA ARG A 80 -6.24 -12.32 3.53
C ARG A 80 -5.99 -10.81 3.48
N LEU A 81 -5.90 -10.21 2.29
CA LEU A 81 -5.81 -8.76 2.12
C LEU A 81 -7.00 -8.03 2.75
N ASP A 82 -8.23 -8.48 2.49
CA ASP A 82 -9.44 -7.90 3.11
C ASP A 82 -9.34 -7.94 4.65
N SER A 83 -8.94 -9.08 5.22
CA SER A 83 -8.77 -9.25 6.65
C SER A 83 -7.69 -8.33 7.24
N LEU A 84 -6.54 -8.20 6.57
CA LEU A 84 -5.44 -7.34 6.99
C LEU A 84 -5.81 -5.85 6.94
N TYR A 85 -6.49 -5.40 5.88
CA TYR A 85 -6.94 -4.01 5.79
C TYR A 85 -7.98 -3.68 6.86
N ARG A 86 -8.95 -4.57 7.12
CA ARG A 86 -9.93 -4.39 8.20
C ARG A 86 -9.27 -4.34 9.57
N TYR A 87 -8.29 -5.21 9.80
CA TYR A 87 -7.54 -5.22 11.05
C TYR A 87 -6.71 -3.94 11.23
N LEU A 88 -6.07 -3.45 10.16
CA LEU A 88 -5.37 -2.16 10.17
C LEU A 88 -6.31 -1.00 10.51
N LEU A 89 -7.51 -0.95 9.92
CA LEU A 89 -8.51 0.08 10.23
C LEU A 89 -8.95 0.02 11.70
N LEU A 90 -9.16 -1.17 12.24
CA LEU A 90 -9.50 -1.37 13.65
C LEU A 90 -8.38 -0.85 14.57
N LYS A 91 -7.11 -1.17 14.24
CA LYS A 91 -5.95 -0.69 15.00
C LYS A 91 -5.79 0.81 14.94
N LEU A 92 -5.98 1.43 13.76
CA LEU A 92 -5.96 2.88 13.61
C LEU A 92 -7.08 3.55 14.43
N ALA A 93 -8.28 2.96 14.49
CA ALA A 93 -9.37 3.46 15.32
C ALA A 93 -9.02 3.40 16.82
N HIS A 94 -8.42 2.29 17.28
CA HIS A 94 -7.97 2.14 18.66
C HIS A 94 -6.91 3.18 19.04
N VAL A 95 -5.86 3.33 18.22
CA VAL A 95 -4.84 4.38 18.42
C VAL A 95 -5.47 5.77 18.43
N ASN A 96 -6.44 6.03 17.55
CA ASN A 96 -7.09 7.33 17.50
C ASN A 96 -7.86 7.66 18.78
N LEU A 97 -8.49 6.66 19.39
CA LEU A 97 -9.27 6.78 20.62
C LEU A 97 -8.37 6.97 21.85
N PHE A 98 -7.31 6.16 21.98
CA PHE A 98 -6.47 6.12 23.18
C PHE A 98 -5.22 7.00 23.10
N ASN A 99 -4.86 7.49 21.91
CA ASN A 99 -3.66 8.29 21.68
C ASN A 99 -2.35 7.59 22.10
N ASP A 100 -2.31 6.25 22.03
CA ASP A 100 -1.14 5.46 22.41
C ASP A 100 -0.03 5.55 21.35
N VAL A 101 1.10 6.15 21.75
CA VAL A 101 2.29 6.36 20.91
C VAL A 101 3.00 5.05 20.58
N GLN A 102 2.93 4.05 21.46
CA GLN A 102 3.57 2.75 21.22
C GLN A 102 2.71 1.90 20.29
N GLU A 103 1.39 1.93 20.48
CA GLU A 103 0.49 1.08 19.71
C GLU A 103 0.42 1.44 18.21
N ILE A 104 0.68 2.69 17.83
CA ILE A 104 0.78 3.07 16.40
C ILE A 104 1.94 2.36 15.68
N ALA A 105 2.98 1.92 16.39
CA ALA A 105 4.10 1.18 15.80
C ALA A 105 3.68 -0.24 15.34
N GLU A 106 2.70 -0.84 16.02
CA GLU A 106 2.13 -2.15 15.71
C GLU A 106 1.34 -2.16 14.39
N CYS A 107 1.10 -1.00 13.78
CA CYS A 107 0.55 -0.91 12.43
C CYS A 107 1.58 -1.28 11.35
N ASN A 108 2.89 -1.12 11.60
CA ASN A 108 3.92 -1.37 10.58
C ASN A 108 4.01 -2.85 10.15
N PRO A 109 4.00 -3.84 11.06
CA PRO A 109 3.97 -5.25 10.66
C PRO A 109 2.78 -5.59 9.76
N ILE A 110 1.59 -5.05 10.06
CA ILE A 110 0.37 -5.27 9.25
C ILE A 110 0.55 -4.75 7.82
N ILE A 111 1.22 -3.60 7.66
CA ILE A 111 1.52 -3.02 6.34
C ILE A 111 2.56 -3.84 5.59
N GLY A 112 3.54 -4.40 6.32
CA GLY A 112 4.49 -5.36 5.77
C GLY A 112 3.79 -6.59 5.20
N ASP A 113 2.83 -7.15 5.95
CA ASP A 113 2.02 -8.28 5.49
C ASP A 113 1.14 -7.92 4.28
N LEU A 114 0.52 -6.73 4.28
CA LEU A 114 -0.22 -6.24 3.11
C LEU A 114 0.67 -6.17 1.86
N ARG A 115 1.88 -5.62 2.01
CA ARG A 115 2.85 -5.53 0.91
C ARG A 115 3.22 -6.91 0.39
N LEU A 116 3.48 -7.87 1.29
CA LEU A 116 3.83 -9.24 0.94
C LEU A 116 2.69 -9.93 0.16
N GLU A 117 1.44 -9.80 0.60
CA GLU A 117 0.30 -10.40 -0.07
C GLU A 117 0.05 -9.79 -1.45
N TRP A 118 0.20 -8.47 -1.61
CA TRP A 118 0.13 -7.84 -2.93
C TRP A 118 1.27 -8.28 -3.86
N SER A 119 2.50 -8.39 -3.35
CA SER A 119 3.62 -8.92 -4.12
C SER A 119 3.36 -10.34 -4.61
N ALA A 120 2.73 -11.20 -3.80
CA ALA A 120 2.36 -12.55 -4.23
C ALA A 120 1.32 -12.58 -5.36
N ILE A 121 0.43 -11.58 -5.43
CA ILE A 121 -0.58 -11.45 -6.49
C ILE A 121 0.04 -10.91 -7.79
N PHE A 122 0.87 -9.87 -7.71
CA PHE A 122 1.43 -9.21 -8.90
C PHE A 122 2.68 -9.89 -9.46
N HIS A 123 3.44 -10.61 -8.63
CA HIS A 123 4.66 -11.30 -9.02
C HIS A 123 4.61 -12.81 -8.68
N PRO A 124 3.69 -13.58 -9.27
CA PRO A 124 3.56 -15.01 -8.98
C PRO A 124 4.76 -15.85 -9.47
N SER A 125 5.58 -15.32 -10.39
CA SER A 125 6.60 -16.06 -11.17
C SER A 125 7.90 -16.37 -10.42
N GLU A 126 8.36 -15.51 -9.50
CA GLU A 126 9.66 -15.71 -8.81
C GLU A 126 9.68 -16.97 -7.93
N ARG A 127 8.51 -17.45 -7.49
CA ARG A 127 8.38 -18.69 -6.72
C ARG A 127 8.37 -19.95 -7.59
N ASN A 128 7.99 -19.84 -8.87
CA ASN A 128 7.92 -20.97 -9.81
C ASN A 128 9.23 -21.19 -10.57
N ASP A 129 10.00 -20.14 -10.82
CA ASP A 129 11.27 -20.24 -11.56
C ASP A 129 12.34 -21.02 -10.78
N LEU A 130 12.41 -20.85 -9.45
CA LEU A 130 13.31 -21.65 -8.59
C LEU A 130 12.92 -23.14 -8.54
N ARG A 131 11.63 -23.45 -8.66
CA ARG A 131 11.14 -24.84 -8.79
C ARG A 131 11.44 -25.43 -10.17
N ARG A 132 11.39 -24.63 -11.22
CA ARG A 132 11.78 -25.07 -12.56
C ARG A 132 13.28 -25.31 -12.64
N LEU A 133 14.11 -24.45 -12.05
CA LEU A 133 15.57 -24.57 -12.05
C LEU A 133 16.05 -25.78 -11.23
N SER A 134 15.36 -26.17 -10.15
CA SER A 134 15.67 -27.40 -9.42
C SER A 134 15.17 -28.67 -10.11
N GLN A 135 14.31 -28.54 -11.12
CA GLN A 135 13.78 -29.63 -11.94
C GLN A 135 14.48 -29.74 -13.31
N VAL A 136 15.41 -28.82 -13.62
CA VAL A 136 16.33 -29.02 -14.74
C VAL A 136 17.27 -30.16 -14.35
N ASP A 137 17.09 -31.29 -15.02
CA ASP A 137 17.96 -32.44 -14.89
C ASP A 137 19.34 -32.09 -15.46
N PHE A 138 20.22 -31.55 -14.61
CA PHE A 138 21.59 -31.19 -14.98
C PHE A 138 22.36 -32.40 -15.56
N ALA A 139 21.96 -33.64 -15.23
CA ALA A 139 22.55 -34.83 -15.83
C ALA A 139 22.27 -34.95 -17.33
N ARG A 140 21.13 -34.43 -17.80
CA ARG A 140 20.78 -34.37 -19.23
C ARG A 140 21.52 -33.25 -19.98
N PHE A 141 21.97 -32.22 -19.26
CA PHE A 141 22.69 -31.09 -19.84
C PHE A 141 24.19 -31.37 -20.06
N LEU A 142 24.79 -32.31 -19.32
CA LEU A 142 26.23 -32.64 -19.39
C LEU A 142 26.58 -33.86 -20.25
N LEU A 143 25.59 -34.53 -20.84
CA LEU A 143 25.76 -35.73 -21.68
C LEU A 143 25.37 -35.50 -23.16
N GLY A 144 25.38 -34.24 -23.61
CA GLY A 144 25.18 -33.86 -25.01
C GLY A 144 26.49 -33.42 -25.67
#